data_AF-A0A968X156-F1
#
_entry.id   AF-A0A968X156-F1
#
_cell.length_a   1.000
_cell.length_b   1.000
_cell.length_c   1.000
_cell.angle_alpha   90.00
_cell.angle_beta   90.00
_cell.angle_gamma   90.00
#
_symmetry.space_group_name_H-M   'P 1'
#
loop_
_entity.id
_entity.type
_entity.pdbx_description
1 polymer ?
#
loop_
_entity_poly.entity_id
_entity_poly.type
_entity_poly.pdbx_seq_one_letter_code
_entity_poly.pdbx_strand_id
1 'polypeptide(L)'
;MAQVINPNANLKIEPHAKITLANDEISLLQTLFGKYARVGLENEFRSGYSGARTFLAHPIREDGRADAYTIAKIGPRESMQREFDNYERYVKDTLPPITARIQEPPVTAPSLVNRDDKAVLRYTFIGEQGKMPVSLRESLLADPDSNLLNQLFETFGPNWWMQRHPYTFRLAQEYDRMLPAHFVVEPFDSVKETAQGAKLMDGRKPPGQDTYAIGDVVVLQNFPSAELRVDGKSLSLTGQAAPGQPPLRVRWMRQNAEPTRASPAARLARWLAHARVVA
;
A
#
# COMPACT_ATOMS: atom_id res chain seq x y z
N MET A 1 12.10 5.66 -5.41
CA MET A 1 11.16 6.35 -6.33
C MET A 1 11.21 5.65 -7.68
N ALA A 2 10.05 5.50 -8.32
CA ALA A 2 9.95 4.80 -9.59
C ALA A 2 10.75 5.55 -10.68
N GLN A 3 11.49 4.81 -11.48
CA GLN A 3 12.32 5.38 -12.53
C GLN A 3 11.46 5.74 -13.75
N VAL A 4 11.62 6.95 -14.27
CA VAL A 4 10.93 7.39 -15.48
C VAL A 4 11.81 7.04 -16.68
N ILE A 5 11.33 6.15 -17.54
CA ILE A 5 12.10 5.63 -18.68
C ILE A 5 11.23 5.68 -19.94
N ASN A 6 11.83 6.14 -21.05
CA ASN A 6 11.14 6.19 -22.35
C ASN A 6 10.79 4.78 -22.83
N PRO A 7 9.53 4.52 -23.24
CA PRO A 7 9.13 3.26 -23.82
C PRO A 7 9.90 2.97 -25.12
N ASN A 8 10.32 1.72 -25.34
CA ASN A 8 10.78 1.29 -26.66
C ASN A 8 9.57 0.96 -27.54
N ALA A 9 9.19 1.88 -28.43
CA ALA A 9 8.06 1.70 -29.33
C ALA A 9 8.25 0.56 -30.35
N ASN A 10 9.50 0.14 -30.61
CA ASN A 10 9.80 -0.98 -31.51
C ASN A 10 9.65 -2.34 -30.82
N LEU A 11 9.56 -2.38 -29.49
CA LEU A 11 9.29 -3.61 -28.75
C LEU A 11 7.87 -4.09 -29.05
N LYS A 12 7.74 -5.29 -29.59
CA LYS A 12 6.44 -5.94 -29.83
C LYS A 12 5.93 -6.60 -28.56
N ILE A 13 4.70 -6.29 -28.18
CA ILE A 13 3.99 -6.98 -27.10
C ILE A 13 3.04 -7.99 -27.74
N GLU A 14 3.21 -9.27 -27.39
CA GLU A 14 2.46 -10.41 -27.94
C GLU A 14 1.57 -11.01 -26.84
N PRO A 15 0.38 -10.43 -26.55
CA PRO A 15 -0.50 -10.97 -25.53
C PRO A 15 -1.17 -12.26 -26.01
N HIS A 16 -1.26 -13.26 -25.13
CA HIS A 16 -2.12 -14.43 -25.34
C HIS A 16 -3.57 -13.97 -25.57
N ALA A 17 -4.35 -14.72 -26.36
CA ALA A 17 -5.67 -14.31 -26.86
C ALA A 17 -6.69 -13.89 -25.79
N LYS A 18 -6.51 -14.33 -24.53
CA LYS A 18 -7.38 -13.98 -23.39
C LYS A 18 -6.94 -12.73 -22.62
N ILE A 19 -5.79 -12.16 -22.97
CA ILE A 19 -5.21 -10.98 -22.31
C ILE A 19 -5.51 -9.76 -23.15
N THR A 20 -6.24 -8.81 -22.56
CA THR A 20 -6.46 -7.49 -23.14
C THR A 20 -5.62 -6.47 -22.38
N LEU A 21 -4.89 -5.64 -23.12
CA LEU A 21 -4.06 -4.58 -22.57
C LEU A 21 -4.60 -3.21 -22.99
N ALA A 22 -4.58 -2.28 -22.06
CA ALA A 22 -4.78 -0.86 -22.34
C ALA A 22 -3.46 -0.22 -22.83
N ASN A 23 -3.57 0.94 -23.47
CA ASN A 23 -2.42 1.62 -24.08
C ASN A 23 -1.34 2.02 -23.06
N ASP A 24 -1.75 2.38 -21.85
CA ASP A 24 -0.85 2.69 -20.73
C ASP A 24 -0.06 1.46 -20.29
N GLU A 25 -0.69 0.29 -20.24
CA GLU A 25 -0.05 -0.98 -19.89
C GLU A 25 0.94 -1.43 -20.98
N ILE A 26 0.58 -1.27 -22.26
CA ILE A 26 1.51 -1.49 -23.37
C ILE A 26 2.74 -0.59 -23.21
N SER A 27 2.52 0.70 -22.94
CA SER A 27 3.62 1.65 -22.73
C SER A 27 4.51 1.25 -21.54
N LEU A 28 3.93 0.77 -20.44
CA LEU A 28 4.70 0.30 -19.28
C LEU A 28 5.51 -0.96 -19.58
N LEU A 29 4.95 -1.91 -20.32
CA LEU A 29 5.67 -3.12 -20.74
C LEU A 29 6.80 -2.78 -21.70
N GLN A 30 6.57 -1.84 -22.63
CA GLN A 30 7.60 -1.29 -23.53
C GLN A 30 8.70 -0.54 -22.80
N THR A 31 8.38 0.08 -21.66
CA THR A 31 9.39 0.65 -20.76
C THR A 31 10.18 -0.45 -20.04
N LEU A 32 9.50 -1.41 -19.40
CA LEU A 32 10.15 -2.43 -18.56
C LEU A 32 11.04 -3.40 -19.37
N PHE A 33 10.60 -3.74 -20.57
CA PHE A 33 11.26 -4.72 -21.43
C PHE A 33 11.95 -4.07 -22.63
N GLY A 34 12.26 -2.77 -22.55
CA GLY A 34 12.75 -1.99 -23.69
C GLY A 34 14.03 -2.50 -24.37
N LYS A 35 14.78 -3.41 -23.74
CA LYS A 35 15.98 -4.06 -24.31
C LYS A 35 15.69 -5.30 -25.18
N TYR A 36 14.43 -5.72 -25.27
CA TYR A 36 14.02 -6.92 -26.01
C TYR A 36 13.38 -6.53 -27.35
N ALA A 37 13.32 -7.49 -28.26
CA ALA A 37 12.64 -7.31 -29.55
C ALA A 37 11.13 -7.57 -29.41
N ARG A 38 10.77 -8.55 -28.58
CA ARG A 38 9.39 -8.89 -28.27
C ARG A 38 9.22 -9.49 -26.89
N VAL A 39 8.02 -9.38 -26.33
CA VAL A 39 7.61 -10.04 -25.10
C VAL A 39 6.28 -10.73 -25.31
N GLY A 40 6.25 -12.05 -25.13
CA GLY A 40 5.01 -12.82 -25.02
C GLY A 40 4.40 -12.65 -23.63
N LEU A 41 3.10 -12.39 -23.53
CA LEU A 41 2.37 -12.50 -22.27
C LEU A 41 1.51 -13.76 -22.31
N GLU A 42 1.93 -14.79 -21.58
CA GLU A 42 1.31 -16.11 -21.68
C GLU A 42 0.13 -16.28 -20.74
N ASN A 43 0.17 -15.62 -19.58
CA ASN A 43 -0.89 -15.75 -18.58
C ASN A 43 -1.09 -14.45 -17.78
N GLU A 44 -2.29 -14.28 -17.23
CA GLU A 44 -2.65 -13.19 -16.32
C GLU A 44 -3.21 -13.76 -15.01
N PHE A 45 -2.60 -13.40 -13.88
CA PHE A 45 -3.03 -13.82 -12.56
C PHE A 45 -3.94 -12.75 -11.94
N ARG A 46 -5.26 -13.03 -11.88
CA ARG A 46 -6.31 -12.07 -11.48
C ARG A 46 -6.77 -12.17 -10.02
N SER A 47 -6.11 -12.98 -9.19
CA SER A 47 -6.60 -13.34 -7.85
C SER A 47 -6.17 -12.41 -6.70
N GLY A 48 -5.52 -11.28 -6.99
CA GLY A 48 -5.00 -10.35 -5.98
C GLY A 48 -5.97 -9.23 -5.59
N TYR A 49 -5.97 -8.82 -4.32
CA TYR A 49 -6.81 -7.72 -3.80
C TYR A 49 -6.24 -6.31 -4.04
N SER A 50 -5.03 -6.19 -4.59
CA SER A 50 -4.33 -4.90 -4.71
C SER A 50 -4.76 -4.06 -5.92
N GLY A 51 -5.72 -4.54 -6.74
CA GLY A 51 -6.09 -3.90 -8.01
C GLY A 51 -4.95 -3.88 -9.06
N ALA A 52 -3.82 -4.56 -8.77
CA ALA A 52 -2.70 -4.69 -9.67
C ALA A 52 -2.90 -5.90 -10.59
N ARG A 53 -2.43 -5.79 -11.83
CA ARG A 53 -2.46 -6.88 -12.81
C ARG A 53 -1.09 -7.53 -12.87
N THR A 54 -1.07 -8.86 -12.84
CA THR A 54 0.17 -9.64 -12.79
C THR A 54 0.21 -10.56 -14.00
N PHE A 55 1.30 -10.54 -14.76
CA PHE A 55 1.45 -11.30 -16.00
C PHE A 55 2.66 -12.21 -15.94
N LEU A 56 2.53 -13.39 -16.54
CA LEU A 56 3.68 -14.22 -16.92
C LEU A 56 4.19 -13.73 -18.26
N ALA A 57 5.42 -13.23 -18.29
CA ALA A 57 6.05 -12.65 -19.46
C ALA A 57 7.24 -13.50 -19.92
N HIS A 58 7.41 -13.61 -21.25
CA HIS A 58 8.50 -14.33 -21.91
C HIS A 58 9.26 -13.38 -22.83
N PRO A 59 10.36 -12.77 -22.34
CA PRO A 59 11.10 -11.79 -23.12
C PRO A 59 12.07 -12.46 -24.11
N ILE A 60 12.05 -11.97 -25.36
CA ILE A 60 12.81 -12.54 -26.48
C ILE A 60 13.64 -11.43 -27.13
N ARG A 61 14.93 -11.72 -27.32
CA ARG A 61 15.94 -10.81 -27.88
C ARG A 61 15.82 -10.71 -29.40
N GLU A 62 16.53 -9.76 -29.99
CA GLU A 62 16.57 -9.56 -31.45
C GLU A 62 17.14 -10.76 -32.20
N ASP A 63 18.09 -11.48 -31.61
CA ASP A 63 18.67 -12.73 -32.14
C ASP A 63 17.72 -13.94 -32.03
N GLY A 64 16.51 -13.75 -31.50
CA GLY A 64 15.52 -14.80 -31.29
C GLY A 64 15.72 -15.62 -30.02
N ARG A 65 16.80 -15.39 -29.26
CA ARG A 65 17.03 -16.08 -27.98
C ARG A 65 16.04 -15.59 -26.93
N ALA A 66 15.39 -16.54 -26.28
CA ALA A 66 14.50 -16.26 -25.16
C ALA A 66 15.27 -16.25 -23.83
N ASP A 67 15.00 -15.24 -23.00
CA ASP A 67 15.40 -15.26 -21.60
C ASP A 67 14.31 -16.02 -20.80
N ALA A 68 14.63 -16.40 -19.55
CA ALA A 68 13.67 -17.10 -18.70
C ALA A 68 12.37 -16.31 -18.50
N TYR A 69 11.27 -17.04 -18.27
CA TYR A 69 10.01 -16.45 -17.86
C TYR A 69 10.20 -15.54 -16.64
N THR A 70 9.37 -14.49 -16.57
CA THR A 70 9.41 -13.49 -15.52
C THR A 70 8.00 -13.00 -15.23
N ILE A 71 7.79 -12.44 -14.05
CA ILE A 71 6.52 -11.83 -13.69
C ILE A 71 6.60 -10.32 -13.90
N ALA A 72 5.65 -9.76 -14.63
CA ALA A 72 5.43 -8.32 -14.72
C ALA A 72 4.19 -7.95 -13.89
N LYS A 73 4.32 -7.01 -12.96
CA LYS A 73 3.21 -6.53 -12.12
C LYS A 73 2.96 -5.06 -12.36
N ILE A 74 1.78 -4.71 -12.86
CA ILE A 74 1.36 -3.33 -13.16
C ILE A 74 0.35 -2.88 -12.10
N GLY A 75 0.54 -1.69 -11.54
CA GLY A 75 -0.39 -1.11 -10.57
C GLY A 75 -0.12 0.37 -10.30
N PRO A 76 -0.79 0.96 -9.30
CA PRO A 76 -0.54 2.33 -8.87
C PRO A 76 0.94 2.53 -8.48
N ARG A 77 1.54 3.65 -8.90
CA ARG A 77 2.96 3.94 -8.73
C ARG A 77 3.37 3.91 -7.27
N GLU A 78 2.59 4.55 -6.40
CA GLU A 78 2.88 4.57 -4.97
C GLU A 78 2.86 3.14 -4.38
N SER A 79 1.91 2.31 -4.80
CA SER A 79 1.83 0.91 -4.35
C SER A 79 3.02 0.08 -4.82
N MET A 80 3.42 0.22 -6.09
CA MET A 80 4.61 -0.48 -6.62
C MET A 80 5.89 0.01 -5.94
N GLN A 81 6.01 1.31 -5.67
CA GLN A 81 7.15 1.86 -4.94
C GLN A 81 7.20 1.31 -3.51
N ARG A 82 6.08 1.30 -2.81
CA ARG A 82 5.98 0.76 -1.46
C ARG A 82 6.33 -0.72 -1.43
N GLU A 83 5.89 -1.48 -2.42
CA GLU A 83 6.23 -2.90 -2.54
C GLU A 83 7.73 -3.12 -2.74
N PHE A 84 8.37 -2.33 -3.61
CA PHE A 84 9.83 -2.36 -3.79
C PHE A 84 10.58 -1.98 -2.51
N ASP A 85 10.18 -0.89 -1.84
CA ASP A 85 10.84 -0.41 -0.63
C ASP A 85 10.71 -1.42 0.52
N ASN A 86 9.53 -2.04 0.66
CA ASN A 86 9.32 -3.11 1.63
C ASN A 86 10.16 -4.35 1.29
N TYR A 87 10.26 -4.71 0.02
CA TYR A 87 11.07 -5.83 -0.41
C TYR A 87 12.54 -5.60 -0.07
N GLU A 88 13.11 -4.46 -0.46
CA GLU A 88 14.51 -4.14 -0.19
C GLU A 88 14.80 -4.06 1.32
N ARG A 89 13.88 -3.51 2.11
CA ARG A 89 14.11 -3.29 3.54
C ARG A 89 13.89 -4.53 4.41
N TYR A 90 12.92 -5.38 4.07
CA TYR A 90 12.43 -6.42 4.97
C TYR A 90 12.50 -7.84 4.42
N VAL A 91 12.59 -8.03 3.11
CA VAL A 91 12.35 -9.33 2.45
C VAL A 91 13.57 -9.85 1.68
N LYS A 92 14.28 -8.97 0.98
CA LYS A 92 15.36 -9.34 0.05
C LYS A 92 16.40 -10.27 0.66
N ASP A 93 16.88 -9.93 1.85
CA ASP A 93 17.96 -10.65 2.52
C ASP A 93 17.45 -11.81 3.39
N THR A 94 16.14 -12.03 3.41
CA THR A 94 15.48 -12.98 4.28
C THR A 94 14.89 -14.17 3.53
N LEU A 95 14.56 -13.99 2.26
CA LEU A 95 13.98 -15.02 1.42
C LEU A 95 14.90 -16.23 1.23
N PRO A 96 14.34 -17.46 1.23
CA PRO A 96 15.08 -18.66 0.83
C PRO A 96 15.75 -18.50 -0.55
N PRO A 97 16.84 -19.22 -0.83
CA PRO A 97 17.59 -19.07 -2.09
C PRO A 97 16.75 -19.31 -3.35
N ILE A 98 15.87 -20.32 -3.34
CA ILE A 98 15.06 -20.72 -4.50
C ILE A 98 13.68 -20.04 -4.42
N THR A 99 13.67 -18.72 -4.57
CA THR A 99 12.43 -17.92 -4.52
C THR A 99 12.42 -16.80 -5.56
N ALA A 100 11.22 -16.33 -5.90
CA ALA A 100 11.03 -15.18 -6.76
C ALA A 100 11.57 -13.90 -6.09
N ARG A 101 12.24 -13.06 -6.86
CA ARG A 101 12.92 -11.84 -6.40
C ARG A 101 12.59 -10.68 -7.31
N ILE A 102 12.36 -9.50 -6.73
CA ILE A 102 12.27 -8.27 -7.53
C ILE A 102 13.64 -7.98 -8.12
N GLN A 103 13.69 -7.71 -9.42
CA GLN A 103 14.94 -7.58 -10.16
C GLN A 103 15.45 -6.14 -10.22
N GLU A 104 14.55 -5.15 -10.26
CA GLU A 104 14.89 -3.73 -10.43
C GLU A 104 13.82 -2.82 -9.80
N PRO A 105 14.15 -1.54 -9.52
CA PRO A 105 13.16 -0.55 -9.06
C PRO A 105 11.97 -0.45 -10.03
N PRO A 106 10.77 -0.07 -9.54
CA PRO A 106 9.62 0.11 -10.41
C PRO A 106 9.92 1.15 -11.48
N VAL A 107 9.41 0.92 -12.69
CA VAL A 107 9.56 1.85 -13.81
C VAL A 107 8.21 2.39 -14.25
N THR A 108 8.22 3.59 -14.82
CA THR A 108 7.05 4.26 -15.38
C THR A 108 7.40 5.00 -16.67
N ALA A 109 6.41 5.22 -17.52
CA ALA A 109 6.59 5.99 -18.75
C ALA A 109 6.35 7.49 -18.51
N PRO A 110 7.05 8.41 -19.19
CA PRO A 110 6.86 9.86 -19.04
C PRO A 110 5.40 10.30 -19.24
N SER A 111 4.70 9.69 -20.19
CA SER A 111 3.28 9.96 -20.50
C SER A 111 2.33 9.65 -19.34
N LEU A 112 2.76 8.84 -18.37
CA LEU A 112 1.95 8.37 -17.25
C LEU A 112 2.28 9.08 -15.94
N VAL A 113 3.23 10.03 -15.93
CA VAL A 113 3.63 10.72 -14.69
C VAL A 113 2.48 11.51 -14.04
N ASN A 114 1.56 12.04 -14.86
CA ASN A 114 0.49 12.93 -14.40
C ASN A 114 -0.94 12.49 -14.78
N ARG A 115 -1.10 11.37 -15.51
CA ARG A 115 -2.42 10.90 -15.99
C ARG A 115 -2.99 9.79 -15.12
N ASP A 116 -2.34 8.63 -15.16
CA ASP A 116 -2.84 7.41 -14.51
C ASP A 116 -1.98 6.96 -13.33
N ASP A 117 -0.84 7.63 -13.09
CA ASP A 117 0.12 7.39 -12.00
C ASP A 117 0.38 5.89 -11.75
N LYS A 118 0.64 5.13 -12.84
CA LYS A 118 0.97 3.70 -12.79
C LYS A 118 2.46 3.45 -12.90
N ALA A 119 2.90 2.32 -12.37
CA ALA A 119 4.24 1.78 -12.56
C ALA A 119 4.19 0.27 -12.75
N VAL A 120 5.32 -0.31 -13.16
CA VAL A 120 5.47 -1.74 -13.34
C VAL A 120 6.73 -2.26 -12.65
N LEU A 121 6.63 -3.46 -12.07
CA LEU A 121 7.71 -4.22 -11.44
C LEU A 121 8.00 -5.51 -12.20
N ARG A 122 9.26 -5.95 -12.15
CA ARG A 122 9.70 -7.26 -12.66
C ARG A 122 10.21 -8.16 -11.55
N TYR A 123 9.71 -9.39 -11.51
CA TYR A 123 10.15 -10.43 -10.59
C TYR A 123 10.73 -11.61 -11.37
N THR A 124 11.74 -12.28 -10.83
CA THR A 124 12.09 -13.61 -11.31
C THR A 124 10.88 -14.54 -11.17
N PHE A 125 10.73 -15.45 -12.12
CA PHE A 125 9.78 -16.54 -12.00
C PHE A 125 10.56 -17.82 -11.69
N ILE A 126 10.10 -18.57 -10.69
CA ILE A 126 10.63 -19.88 -10.36
C ILE A 126 9.52 -20.88 -10.66
N GLY A 127 9.78 -21.80 -11.58
CA GLY A 127 8.85 -22.83 -11.99
C GLY A 127 9.60 -24.02 -12.60
N GLU A 128 8.90 -25.15 -12.72
CA GLU A 128 9.43 -26.33 -13.38
C GLU A 128 9.49 -26.13 -14.90
N GLN A 129 10.52 -26.69 -15.55
CA GLN A 129 10.61 -26.63 -17.01
C GLN A 129 9.41 -27.30 -17.67
N GLY A 130 8.85 -26.63 -18.68
CA GLY A 130 7.71 -27.12 -19.46
C GLY A 130 6.36 -27.06 -18.75
N LYS A 131 6.29 -26.61 -17.49
CA LYS A 131 5.03 -26.43 -16.76
C LYS A 131 4.67 -24.96 -16.63
N MET A 132 3.47 -24.62 -17.08
CA MET A 132 2.92 -23.29 -16.87
C MET A 132 2.47 -23.15 -15.41
N PRO A 133 2.74 -22.01 -14.76
CA PRO A 133 2.24 -21.75 -13.42
C PRO A 133 0.72 -21.64 -13.41
N VAL A 134 0.11 -22.17 -12.35
CA VAL A 134 -1.31 -22.04 -12.04
C VAL A 134 -1.45 -21.17 -10.79
N SER A 135 -2.50 -20.36 -10.72
CA SER A 135 -2.78 -19.59 -9.51
C SER A 135 -3.07 -20.54 -8.35
N LEU A 136 -2.45 -20.30 -7.19
CA LEU A 136 -2.75 -21.07 -5.97
C LEU A 136 -4.26 -21.07 -5.64
N ARG A 137 -4.96 -19.96 -5.90
CA ARG A 137 -6.41 -19.88 -5.72
C ARG A 137 -7.14 -20.83 -6.67
N GLU A 138 -6.74 -20.89 -7.94
CA GLU A 138 -7.36 -21.78 -8.92
C GLU A 138 -7.10 -23.23 -8.56
N SER A 139 -5.87 -23.56 -8.14
CA SER A 139 -5.54 -24.90 -7.65
C SER A 139 -6.41 -25.30 -6.46
N LEU A 140 -6.57 -24.42 -5.46
CA LEU A 140 -7.39 -24.70 -4.27
C LEU A 140 -8.89 -24.74 -4.56
N LEU A 141 -9.37 -24.06 -5.60
CA LEU A 141 -10.76 -24.16 -6.04
C LEU A 141 -11.03 -25.47 -6.78
N ALA A 142 -10.03 -25.97 -7.52
CA ALA A 142 -10.12 -27.24 -8.23
C ALA A 142 -9.97 -28.44 -7.28
N ASP A 143 -9.01 -28.36 -6.35
CA ASP A 143 -8.73 -29.38 -5.33
C ASP A 143 -8.30 -28.69 -4.01
N PRO A 144 -9.18 -28.67 -2.99
CA PRO A 144 -8.93 -28.01 -1.70
C PRO A 144 -7.86 -28.68 -0.80
N ASP A 145 -6.67 -28.92 -1.33
CA ASP A 145 -5.56 -29.50 -0.56
C ASP A 145 -4.91 -28.46 0.37
N SER A 146 -5.16 -28.60 1.67
CA SER A 146 -4.54 -27.75 2.71
C SER A 146 -3.01 -27.84 2.75
N ASN A 147 -2.41 -28.92 2.22
CA ASN A 147 -0.95 -29.07 2.24
C ASN A 147 -0.25 -27.98 1.42
N LEU A 148 -0.88 -27.48 0.34
CA LEU A 148 -0.33 -26.37 -0.43
C LEU A 148 -0.21 -25.08 0.39
N LEU A 149 -1.18 -24.83 1.28
CA LEU A 149 -1.13 -23.69 2.20
C LEU A 149 -0.10 -23.91 3.30
N ASN A 150 -0.02 -25.13 3.85
CA ASN A 150 0.98 -25.47 4.87
C ASN A 150 2.40 -25.29 4.32
N GLN A 151 2.68 -25.76 3.11
CA GLN A 151 3.97 -25.57 2.44
C GLN A 151 4.32 -24.08 2.29
N LEU A 152 3.35 -23.24 1.89
CA LEU A 152 3.54 -21.79 1.80
C LEU A 152 3.92 -21.20 3.17
N PHE A 153 3.17 -21.54 4.21
CA PHE A 153 3.41 -21.01 5.56
C PHE A 153 4.71 -21.51 6.18
N GLU A 154 5.06 -22.78 6.01
CA GLU A 154 6.31 -23.34 6.55
C GLU A 154 7.54 -22.82 5.80
N THR A 155 7.46 -22.72 4.46
CA THR A 155 8.61 -22.28 3.64
C THR A 155 8.89 -20.79 3.80
N PHE A 156 7.85 -19.97 3.78
CA PHE A 156 8.01 -18.51 3.76
C PHE A 156 7.75 -17.86 5.12
N GLY A 157 6.93 -18.46 5.98
CA GLY A 157 6.53 -17.89 7.28
C GLY A 157 7.71 -17.38 8.09
N PRO A 158 8.66 -18.25 8.50
CA PRO A 158 9.81 -17.85 9.32
C PRO A 158 10.64 -16.71 8.74
N ASN A 159 10.58 -16.54 7.42
CA ASN A 159 11.45 -15.66 6.65
C ASN A 159 10.78 -14.41 6.09
N TRP A 160 9.45 -14.37 6.07
CA TRP A 160 8.69 -13.33 5.39
C TRP A 160 7.75 -12.56 6.30
N TRP A 161 6.91 -13.25 7.08
CA TRP A 161 5.85 -12.60 7.87
C TRP A 161 5.75 -13.10 9.31
N MET A 162 6.35 -14.25 9.64
CA MET A 162 6.45 -14.66 11.04
C MET A 162 7.50 -13.83 11.75
N GLN A 163 7.22 -13.62 13.02
CA GLN A 163 7.95 -12.73 13.87
C GLN A 163 9.30 -13.36 14.26
N ARG A 164 10.39 -12.84 13.70
CA ARG A 164 11.76 -13.33 13.96
C ARG A 164 12.34 -12.88 15.29
N HIS A 165 11.70 -11.94 15.95
CA HIS A 165 12.08 -11.44 17.27
C HIS A 165 10.91 -11.62 18.23
N PRO A 166 11.15 -11.79 19.54
CA PRO A 166 10.09 -11.70 20.54
C PRO A 166 9.47 -10.30 20.47
N TYR A 167 8.26 -10.22 19.90
CA TYR A 167 7.38 -9.08 20.00
C TYR A 167 6.52 -9.33 21.23
N THR A 168 6.54 -8.36 22.14
CA THR A 168 5.52 -8.32 23.16
C THR A 168 4.23 -7.91 22.45
N PHE A 169 3.38 -8.89 22.17
CA PHE A 169 2.03 -8.63 21.70
C PHE A 169 1.28 -7.86 22.80
N ARG A 170 1.24 -6.54 22.67
CA ARG A 170 0.52 -5.67 23.60
C ARG A 170 -0.91 -5.61 23.08
N LEU A 171 -1.76 -6.50 23.60
CA LEU A 171 -3.18 -6.61 23.24
C LEU A 171 -3.83 -5.23 23.10
N ALA A 172 -3.60 -4.35 24.09
CA ALA A 172 -4.11 -2.99 24.08
C ALA A 172 -3.67 -2.19 22.85
N GLN A 173 -2.43 -2.26 22.38
CA GLN A 173 -1.96 -1.48 21.22
C GLN A 173 -2.45 -2.04 19.88
N GLU A 174 -2.53 -3.37 19.75
CA GLU A 174 -2.95 -4.02 18.50
C GLU A 174 -4.47 -3.92 18.31
N TYR A 175 -5.22 -4.24 19.35
CA TYR A 175 -6.67 -4.10 19.30
C TYR A 175 -7.12 -2.66 19.36
N ASP A 176 -6.36 -1.74 19.97
CA ASP A 176 -6.73 -0.32 19.99
C ASP A 176 -7.01 0.19 18.59
N ARG A 177 -6.25 -0.18 17.55
CA ARG A 177 -6.57 0.22 16.16
C ARG A 177 -7.97 -0.20 15.70
N MET A 178 -8.50 -1.30 16.22
CA MET A 178 -9.84 -1.81 15.94
C MET A 178 -10.90 -1.24 16.89
N LEU A 179 -10.50 -0.68 18.04
CA LEU A 179 -11.39 -0.03 18.99
C LEU A 179 -11.86 1.34 18.46
N PRO A 180 -13.02 1.84 18.90
CA PRO A 180 -13.47 3.21 18.63
C PRO A 180 -12.42 4.26 19.03
N ALA A 181 -12.52 5.46 18.48
CA ALA A 181 -11.66 6.57 18.90
C ALA A 181 -11.85 6.85 20.41
N HIS A 182 -10.81 7.35 21.07
CA HIS A 182 -10.86 7.70 22.49
C HIS A 182 -11.77 8.91 22.73
N PHE A 183 -11.74 9.86 21.80
CA PHE A 183 -12.62 11.02 21.79
C PHE A 183 -13.14 11.27 20.37
N VAL A 184 -14.36 11.78 20.27
CA VAL A 184 -14.93 12.36 19.06
C VAL A 184 -15.05 13.85 19.28
N VAL A 185 -14.57 14.62 18.33
CA VAL A 185 -14.60 16.08 18.38
C VAL A 185 -15.20 16.66 17.11
N GLU A 186 -15.83 17.81 17.25
CA GLU A 186 -16.32 18.61 16.13
C GLU A 186 -15.64 19.99 16.07
N PRO A 187 -15.52 20.61 14.88
CA PRO A 187 -15.00 21.95 14.73
C PRO A 187 -15.72 22.92 15.65
N PHE A 188 -14.95 23.68 16.43
CA PHE A 188 -15.47 24.76 17.25
C PHE A 188 -15.29 26.07 16.47
N ASP A 189 -16.39 26.74 16.15
CA ASP A 189 -16.37 28.02 15.43
C ASP A 189 -15.99 29.15 16.40
N SER A 190 -14.68 29.37 16.54
CA SER A 190 -14.12 30.41 17.41
C SER A 190 -14.50 31.85 17.02
N VAL A 191 -15.13 32.04 15.86
CA VAL A 191 -15.66 33.35 15.43
C VAL A 191 -17.02 33.64 16.08
N LYS A 192 -17.79 32.59 16.42
CA LYS A 192 -19.13 32.70 17.03
C LYS A 192 -19.15 32.43 18.53
N GLU A 193 -18.16 31.69 19.02
CA GLU A 193 -18.11 31.24 20.41
C GLU A 193 -16.73 31.55 21.03
N THR A 194 -16.72 32.02 22.27
CA THR A 194 -15.47 32.37 22.98
C THR A 194 -14.74 31.10 23.42
N ALA A 195 -13.50 30.89 22.96
CA ALA A 195 -12.64 29.77 23.36
C ALA A 195 -11.99 29.95 24.76
N GLN A 196 -12.60 30.75 25.63
CA GLN A 196 -12.02 31.08 26.92
C GLN A 196 -12.04 29.85 27.83
N GLY A 197 -10.85 29.39 28.25
CA GLY A 197 -10.70 28.15 29.02
C GLY A 197 -10.51 26.88 28.17
N ALA A 198 -10.21 27.00 26.87
CA ALA A 198 -9.94 25.82 26.03
C ALA A 198 -8.78 24.98 26.59
N LYS A 199 -9.01 23.67 26.71
CA LYS A 199 -8.02 22.71 27.22
C LYS A 199 -7.12 22.24 26.08
N LEU A 200 -5.84 22.00 26.36
CA LEU A 200 -4.95 21.41 25.36
C LEU A 200 -5.20 19.90 25.24
N MET A 201 -5.36 19.41 24.01
CA MET A 201 -5.36 17.98 23.67
C MET A 201 -4.14 17.67 22.81
N ASP A 202 -3.09 17.19 23.47
CA ASP A 202 -1.77 16.95 22.89
C ASP A 202 -1.62 15.47 22.49
N GLY A 203 -1.47 15.19 21.21
CA GLY A 203 -1.28 13.85 20.65
C GLY A 203 -0.02 13.14 21.14
N ARG A 204 0.90 13.82 21.84
CA ARG A 204 2.07 13.17 22.49
C ARG A 204 1.72 12.48 23.82
N LYS A 205 0.56 12.79 24.40
CA LYS A 205 0.11 12.19 25.66
C LYS A 205 -0.70 10.92 25.40
N PRO A 206 -0.63 9.90 26.27
CA PRO A 206 -1.50 8.75 26.19
C PRO A 206 -2.95 9.12 26.55
N PRO A 207 -3.95 8.36 26.09
CA PRO A 207 -5.37 8.71 26.23
C PRO A 207 -5.87 8.86 27.66
N GLY A 208 -5.27 8.18 28.62
CA GLY A 208 -5.66 8.23 30.03
C GLY A 208 -4.98 9.33 30.85
N GLN A 209 -4.07 10.12 30.26
CA GLN A 209 -3.33 11.14 31.03
C GLN A 209 -4.17 12.38 31.34
N ASP A 210 -4.96 12.84 30.37
CA ASP A 210 -5.85 13.99 30.53
C ASP A 210 -7.29 13.50 30.39
N THR A 211 -8.22 14.13 31.12
CA THR A 211 -9.66 13.82 31.04
C THR A 211 -10.39 15.01 30.44
N TYR A 212 -11.21 14.74 29.41
CA TYR A 212 -12.07 15.73 28.77
C TYR A 212 -13.52 15.32 28.96
N ALA A 213 -14.36 16.27 29.31
CA ALA A 213 -15.80 16.10 29.40
C ALA A 213 -16.47 16.44 28.07
N ILE A 214 -17.62 15.83 27.79
CA ILE A 214 -18.47 16.24 26.67
C ILE A 214 -18.82 17.73 26.85
N GLY A 215 -18.65 18.51 25.77
CA GLY A 215 -18.81 19.96 25.76
C GLY A 215 -17.52 20.75 25.99
N ASP A 216 -16.43 20.11 26.44
CA ASP A 216 -15.13 20.78 26.58
C ASP A 216 -14.65 21.32 25.23
N VAL A 217 -14.23 22.58 25.22
CA VAL A 217 -13.50 23.16 24.11
C VAL A 217 -12.04 22.75 24.25
N VAL A 218 -11.49 22.12 23.22
CA VAL A 218 -10.13 21.62 23.18
C VAL A 218 -9.34 22.21 22.02
N VAL A 219 -8.05 22.43 22.22
CA VAL A 219 -7.09 22.75 21.17
C VAL A 219 -6.33 21.48 20.82
N LEU A 220 -6.49 20.99 19.60
CA LEU A 220 -5.75 19.82 19.13
C LEU A 220 -4.34 20.20 18.72
N GLN A 221 -3.34 19.45 19.21
CA GLN A 221 -1.93 19.67 18.88
C GLN A 221 -1.17 18.34 18.74
N ASN A 222 -0.10 18.34 17.92
CA ASN A 222 0.90 17.26 17.82
C ASN A 222 0.34 15.86 17.47
N PHE A 223 -0.60 15.79 16.53
CA PHE A 223 -1.03 14.52 15.92
C PHE A 223 -0.19 14.23 14.67
N PRO A 224 0.77 13.28 14.71
CA PRO A 224 1.66 12.99 13.57
C PRO A 224 0.95 12.34 12.38
N SER A 225 -0.24 11.76 12.57
CA SER A 225 -1.00 11.10 11.51
C SER A 225 -2.46 11.55 11.51
N ALA A 226 -2.98 11.80 10.31
CA ALA A 226 -4.37 12.16 10.05
C ALA A 226 -4.85 11.44 8.79
N GLU A 227 -5.86 10.58 8.93
CA GLU A 227 -6.38 9.75 7.86
C GLU A 227 -7.84 10.11 7.56
N LEU A 228 -8.19 10.31 6.29
CA LEU A 228 -9.58 10.50 5.87
C LEU A 228 -10.31 9.16 5.92
N ARG A 229 -11.40 9.10 6.67
CA ARG A 229 -12.21 7.89 6.79
C ARG A 229 -12.99 7.66 5.49
N VAL A 230 -13.41 6.41 5.28
CA VAL A 230 -14.19 5.96 4.10
C VAL A 230 -15.47 6.78 3.91
N ASP A 231 -16.03 7.36 4.98
CA ASP A 231 -17.20 8.23 4.92
C ASP A 231 -16.94 9.58 4.21
N GLY A 232 -15.68 9.94 3.95
CA GLY A 232 -15.26 11.20 3.35
C GLY A 232 -15.57 12.45 4.18
N LYS A 233 -16.16 12.27 5.38
CA LYS A 233 -16.72 13.32 6.24
C LYS A 233 -16.01 13.42 7.58
N SER A 234 -15.14 12.47 7.93
CA SER A 234 -14.39 12.52 9.18
C SER A 234 -12.93 12.11 9.01
N LEU A 235 -12.08 12.62 9.91
CA LEU A 235 -10.67 12.28 9.98
C LEU A 235 -10.41 11.44 11.24
N SER A 236 -9.55 10.44 11.12
CA SER A 236 -8.93 9.78 12.26
C SER A 236 -7.59 10.45 12.54
N LEU A 237 -7.45 11.11 13.70
CA LEU A 237 -6.19 11.69 14.16
C LEU A 237 -5.53 10.72 15.14
N THR A 238 -4.25 10.40 14.90
CA THR A 238 -3.50 9.45 15.74
C THR A 238 -2.26 10.13 16.30
N GLY A 239 -2.14 10.07 17.63
CA GLY A 239 -1.03 10.57 18.44
C GLY A 239 0.21 9.67 18.38
N GLN A 240 1.16 9.92 19.29
CA GLN A 240 2.35 9.11 19.49
C GLN A 240 2.07 8.01 20.51
N ALA A 241 2.53 6.79 20.23
CA ALA A 241 2.44 5.70 21.19
C ALA A 241 3.54 5.87 22.26
N ALA A 242 3.19 5.62 23.52
CA ALA A 242 4.15 5.53 24.63
C ALA A 242 4.35 4.06 25.03
N PRO A 243 5.49 3.69 25.66
CA PRO A 243 5.70 2.32 26.13
C PRO A 243 4.58 1.86 27.07
N GLY A 244 3.76 0.89 26.63
CA GLY A 244 2.69 0.29 27.44
C GLY A 244 1.34 0.99 27.34
N GLN A 245 1.24 2.05 26.54
CA GLN A 245 0.01 2.79 26.33
C GLN A 245 -0.30 2.86 24.82
N PRO A 246 -1.57 2.78 24.40
CA PRO A 246 -1.95 3.09 23.04
C PRO A 246 -1.75 4.59 22.74
N PRO A 247 -1.58 4.98 21.47
CA PRO A 247 -1.59 6.39 21.09
C PRO A 247 -2.98 7.01 21.33
N LEU A 248 -3.03 8.30 21.66
CA LEU A 248 -4.30 9.04 21.67
C LEU A 248 -4.92 9.05 20.27
N ARG A 249 -6.18 8.63 20.17
CA ARG A 249 -6.94 8.60 18.91
C ARG A 249 -8.17 9.47 19.01
N VAL A 250 -8.29 10.41 18.08
CA VAL A 250 -9.38 11.39 18.05
C VAL A 250 -10.10 11.31 16.71
N ARG A 251 -11.42 11.16 16.72
CA ARG A 251 -12.22 11.30 15.50
C ARG A 251 -12.63 12.76 15.34
N TRP A 252 -12.15 13.40 14.30
CA TRP A 252 -12.59 14.74 13.92
C TRP A 252 -13.75 14.67 12.93
N MET A 253 -14.91 15.19 13.31
CA MET A 253 -16.08 15.30 12.44
C MET A 253 -15.96 16.55 11.58
N ARG A 254 -15.93 16.48 10.24
CA ARG A 254 -16.02 17.70 9.43
C ARG A 254 -17.48 18.14 9.38
N GLN A 255 -17.76 19.39 9.78
CA GLN A 255 -18.97 20.08 9.32
C GLN A 255 -18.66 20.67 7.93
N ASN A 256 -19.44 20.28 6.92
CA ASN A 256 -19.49 20.80 5.55
C ASN A 256 -18.22 21.52 5.03
N ALA A 257 -17.33 20.77 4.39
CA ALA A 257 -16.34 21.35 3.48
C ALA A 257 -16.52 20.70 2.11
N GLU A 258 -16.86 21.50 1.11
CA GLU A 258 -16.81 21.11 -0.30
C GLU A 258 -15.48 20.41 -0.63
N PRO A 259 -15.47 19.45 -1.56
CA PRO A 259 -14.27 18.70 -1.90
C PRO A 259 -13.27 19.59 -2.65
N THR A 260 -12.44 20.34 -1.93
CA THR A 260 -11.32 21.04 -2.55
C THR A 260 -10.25 20.02 -2.93
N ARG A 261 -9.87 20.00 -4.22
CA ARG A 261 -8.93 19.09 -4.91
C ARG A 261 -7.47 19.04 -4.37
N ALA A 262 -7.20 19.49 -3.15
CA ALA A 262 -5.89 19.34 -2.52
C ALA A 262 -5.92 18.15 -1.55
N SER A 263 -4.89 17.29 -1.60
CA SER A 263 -4.81 16.16 -0.66
C SER A 263 -4.83 16.72 0.78
N PRO A 264 -5.71 16.23 1.67
CA PRO A 264 -5.77 16.71 3.06
C PRO A 264 -4.40 16.58 3.73
N ALA A 265 -3.67 15.50 3.41
CA ALA A 265 -2.35 15.15 3.92
C ALA A 265 -1.31 16.29 3.81
N ALA A 266 -1.37 17.13 2.77
CA ALA A 266 -0.39 18.19 2.55
C ALA A 266 -0.63 19.46 3.39
N ARG A 267 -1.78 19.60 4.05
CA ARG A 267 -2.11 20.76 4.91
C ARG A 267 -2.11 20.46 6.42
N LEU A 268 -1.86 19.21 6.83
CA LEU A 268 -2.10 18.75 8.22
C LEU A 268 -0.87 18.77 9.17
N ALA A 269 0.27 19.36 8.79
CA ALA A 269 1.52 19.23 9.56
C ALA A 269 1.65 20.15 10.81
N ARG A 270 0.69 21.04 11.09
CA ARG A 270 0.68 21.92 12.27
C ARG A 270 -0.76 22.27 12.66
N TRP A 271 -1.48 21.37 13.32
CA TRP A 271 -2.80 21.71 13.86
C TRP A 271 -2.63 22.47 15.18
N LEU A 272 -3.12 23.72 15.17
CA LEU A 272 -3.77 24.37 16.30
C LEU A 272 -5.21 24.57 15.82
N ALA A 273 -6.11 23.67 16.21
CA ALA A 273 -7.53 23.83 15.89
C ALA A 273 -8.37 23.67 17.14
N HIS A 274 -9.34 24.56 17.29
CA HIS A 274 -10.34 24.48 18.33
C HIS A 274 -11.40 23.47 17.92
N ALA A 275 -11.74 22.59 18.83
CA ALA A 275 -12.77 21.59 18.67
C ALA A 275 -13.58 21.47 19.95
N ARG A 276 -14.78 20.91 19.87
CA ARG A 276 -15.60 20.56 21.03
C ARG A 276 -15.67 19.06 21.14
N VAL A 277 -15.47 18.53 22.35
CA VAL A 277 -15.64 17.10 22.63
C VAL A 277 -17.12 16.74 22.62
N VAL A 278 -17.49 15.74 21.82
CA VAL A 278 -18.89 15.30 21.67
C VAL A 278 -19.11 13.84 22.07
N ALA A 279 -18.03 13.04 22.15
CA ALA A 279 -18.03 11.70 22.73
C ALA A 279 -16.62 11.30 23.19
#